data_AF-A0A7Y8RZV9-F1
#
_entry.id   AF-A0A7Y8RZV9-F1
#
_cell.length_a   1.000
_cell.length_b   1.000
_cell.length_c   1.000
_cell.angle_alpha   90.00
_cell.angle_beta   90.00
_cell.angle_gamma   90.00
#
_symmetry.space_group_name_H-M   'P 1'
#
loop_
_entity.id
_entity.type
_entity.pdbx_description
1 polymer ?
#
loop_
_entity_poly.entity_id
_entity_poly.type
_entity_poly.pdbx_seq_one_letter_code
_entity_poly.pdbx_strand_id
1 'polypeptide(L)'
;MDWVKIVYSVILLVCGILIFAAPFSQKGDERRKFINTKAQSYVFIVVTGMLILEVAQSIYLTIQGNTSYNGYGISPIMFLTVILIIYLVTLLIYRKKYGD
;
A
#
# COMPACT_ATOMS: atom_id res chain seq x y z
N MET A 1 11.14 17.89 -9.82
CA MET A 1 10.16 16.78 -9.95
C MET A 1 10.83 15.41 -9.94
N ASP A 2 12.03 15.26 -10.52
CA ASP A 2 12.69 13.95 -10.57
C ASP A 2 13.20 13.45 -9.22
N TRP A 3 13.73 14.34 -8.37
CA TRP A 3 14.16 13.98 -7.01
C TRP A 3 13.05 13.35 -6.17
N VAL A 4 11.82 13.87 -6.26
CA VAL A 4 10.68 13.32 -5.52
C VAL A 4 10.35 11.90 -6.00
N LYS A 5 10.32 11.68 -7.31
CA LYS A 5 10.09 10.35 -7.90
C LYS A 5 11.21 9.37 -7.53
N ILE A 6 12.46 9.83 -7.50
CA ILE A 6 13.64 9.04 -7.10
C ILE A 6 13.51 8.61 -5.64
N VAL A 7 13.16 9.54 -4.73
CA VAL A 7 12.96 9.23 -3.31
C VAL A 7 11.87 8.16 -3.13
N TYR A 8 10.71 8.33 -3.77
CA TYR A 8 9.64 7.34 -3.72
C TYR A 8 10.06 5.99 -4.30
N SER A 9 10.84 5.97 -5.38
CA SER A 9 11.37 4.74 -5.98
C SER A 9 12.34 4.01 -5.05
N VAL A 10 13.22 4.74 -4.35
CA VAL A 10 14.13 4.16 -3.34
C VAL A 10 13.35 3.57 -2.16
N ILE A 11 12.34 4.27 -1.67
CA ILE A 11 11.48 3.77 -0.58
C ILE A 11 10.77 2.47 -1.01
N LEU A 12 10.28 2.44 -2.25
CA LEU A 12 9.65 1.27 -2.86
C LEU A 12 10.60 0.07 -2.87
N LEU A 13 11.85 0.30 -3.29
CA LEU A 13 12.89 -0.72 -3.36
C LEU A 13 13.20 -1.27 -1.96
N VAL A 14 13.43 -0.39 -0.97
CA VAL A 14 13.72 -0.79 0.41
C VAL A 14 12.58 -1.60 1.02
N CYS A 15 11.34 -1.12 0.88
CA CYS A 15 10.17 -1.84 1.39
C CYS A 15 9.97 -3.18 0.67
N GLY A 16 10.23 -3.25 -0.64
CA GLY A 16 10.18 -4.50 -1.40
C GLY A 16 11.16 -5.54 -0.88
N ILE A 17 12.41 -5.14 -0.60
CA ILE A 17 13.42 -6.02 0.01
C ILE A 17 12.95 -6.51 1.39
N LEU A 18 12.43 -5.60 2.22
CA LEU A 18 11.95 -5.94 3.57
C LEU A 18 10.77 -6.92 3.54
N ILE A 19 9.85 -6.76 2.59
CA ILE A 19 8.73 -7.70 2.39
C ILE A 19 9.23 -9.08 1.98
N PHE A 20 10.24 -9.15 1.12
CA PHE A 20 10.85 -10.43 0.71
C PHE A 20 11.60 -11.09 1.87
N ALA A 21 12.32 -10.32 2.68
CA ALA A 21 13.12 -10.83 3.80
C ALA A 21 12.28 -11.21 5.03
N ALA A 22 11.22 -10.46 5.34
CA ALA A 22 10.38 -10.66 6.53
C ALA A 22 9.86 -12.11 6.71
N PRO A 23 9.39 -12.83 5.67
CA PRO A 23 8.87 -14.18 5.80
C PRO A 23 9.94 -15.28 5.88
N PHE A 24 11.20 -15.03 5.51
CA PHE A 24 12.28 -16.03 5.61
C PHE A 24 12.64 -16.38 7.07
N SER A 25 12.28 -15.51 8.02
CA SER A 25 12.60 -15.70 9.44
C SER A 25 11.59 -16.57 10.22
N GLN A 26 10.45 -16.94 9.62
CA GLN A 26 9.37 -17.65 10.33
C GLN A 26 9.48 -19.17 10.14
N LYS A 27 9.49 -19.91 11.26
CA LYS A 27 9.47 -21.39 11.25
C LYS A 27 8.02 -21.88 11.06
N GLY A 28 7.80 -22.68 10.01
CA GLY A 28 6.51 -23.29 9.69
C GLY A 28 5.80 -22.62 8.52
N ASP A 29 5.68 -23.34 7.40
CA ASP A 29 5.10 -22.83 6.16
C ASP A 29 3.62 -22.43 6.29
N GLU A 30 2.84 -23.13 7.12
CA GLU A 30 1.42 -22.82 7.33
C GLU A 30 1.22 -21.51 8.11
N ARG A 31 2.03 -21.26 9.15
CA ARG A 31 1.97 -20.02 9.95
C ARG A 31 2.38 -18.81 9.11
N ARG A 32 3.44 -18.97 8.32
CA ARG A 32 3.91 -17.94 7.36
C ARG A 32 2.82 -17.61 6.34
N LYS A 33 2.16 -18.63 5.78
CA LYS A 33 1.04 -18.45 4.85
C LYS A 33 -0.12 -17.69 5.50
N PHE A 34 -0.50 -18.06 6.72
CA PHE A 34 -1.57 -17.38 7.46
C PHE A 34 -1.29 -15.88 7.68
N ILE A 35 -0.07 -15.55 8.12
CA ILE A 35 0.33 -14.17 8.40
C ILE A 35 0.34 -13.33 7.12
N ASN A 36 0.91 -13.87 6.04
CA ASN A 36 0.93 -13.20 4.74
C ASN A 36 -0.48 -12.97 4.20
N THR A 37 -1.33 -13.99 4.23
CA THR A 37 -2.72 -13.87 3.77
C THR A 37 -3.48 -12.82 4.58
N LYS A 38 -3.31 -12.81 5.91
CA LYS A 38 -4.01 -11.83 6.76
C LYS A 38 -3.54 -10.39 6.51
N ALA A 39 -2.24 -10.19 6.30
CA ALA A 39 -1.70 -8.89 5.91
C ALA A 39 -2.22 -8.45 4.53
N GLN A 40 -2.27 -9.36 3.55
CA GLN A 40 -2.79 -9.08 2.21
C GLN A 40 -4.28 -8.72 2.25
N SER A 41 -5.10 -9.46 2.98
CA SER A 41 -6.54 -9.17 3.12
C SER A 41 -6.81 -7.79 3.74
N TYR A 42 -6.02 -7.39 4.75
CA TYR A 42 -6.17 -6.07 5.35
C TYR A 42 -5.84 -4.95 4.35
N VAL A 43 -4.72 -5.08 3.64
CA VAL A 43 -4.35 -4.09 2.61
C VAL A 43 -5.34 -4.06 1.47
N PHE A 44 -5.90 -5.20 1.07
CA PHE A 44 -6.94 -5.25 0.06
C PHE A 44 -8.17 -4.41 0.44
N ILE A 45 -8.61 -4.48 1.70
CA ILE A 45 -9.71 -3.64 2.20
C ILE A 45 -9.34 -2.16 2.15
N VAL A 46 -8.14 -1.79 2.60
CA VAL A 46 -7.66 -0.40 2.60
C VAL A 46 -7.60 0.16 1.18
N VAL A 47 -7.01 -0.58 0.23
CA VAL A 47 -6.90 -0.18 -1.17
C VAL A 47 -8.28 -0.01 -1.80
N THR A 48 -9.17 -0.98 -1.58
CA THR A 48 -10.54 -0.93 -2.12
C THR A 48 -11.30 0.29 -1.58
N GLY A 49 -11.21 0.55 -0.27
CA GLY A 49 -11.83 1.73 0.34
C GLY A 49 -11.29 3.04 -0.22
N MET A 50 -9.98 3.14 -0.43
CA MET A 50 -9.33 4.31 -1.03
C MET A 50 -9.80 4.54 -2.47
N LEU A 51 -9.88 3.49 -3.28
CA LEU A 51 -10.37 3.57 -4.66
C LEU A 51 -11.84 3.99 -4.74
N ILE A 52 -12.69 3.49 -3.83
CA ILE A 52 -14.10 3.93 -3.76
C ILE A 52 -14.20 5.42 -3.47
N LEU A 53 -13.39 5.95 -2.54
CA LEU A 53 -13.35 7.38 -2.24
C LEU A 53 -12.85 8.21 -3.42
N GLU A 54 -11.83 7.75 -4.12
CA GLU A 54 -11.30 8.40 -5.31
C GLU A 54 -12.36 8.50 -6.42
N VAL A 55 -13.09 7.39 -6.67
CA VAL A 55 -14.21 7.37 -7.61
C VAL A 55 -15.30 8.35 -7.16
N ALA A 56 -15.71 8.33 -5.89
CA ALA A 56 -16.73 9.25 -5.36
C ALA A 56 -16.31 10.72 -5.52
N GLN A 57 -15.05 11.05 -5.23
CA GLN A 57 -14.51 12.40 -5.40
C GLN A 57 -14.52 12.82 -6.88
N SER A 58 -14.11 11.93 -7.80
CA SER A 58 -14.12 12.22 -9.24
C SER A 58 -15.54 12.52 -9.76
N ILE A 59 -16.54 11.78 -9.30
CA ILE A 59 -17.96 11.99 -9.65
C ILE A 59 -18.42 13.34 -9.09
N TYR A 60 -18.14 13.63 -7.82
CA TYR A 60 -18.54 14.88 -7.17
C TYR A 60 -17.98 16.12 -7.89
N LEU A 61 -16.69 16.09 -8.23
CA LEU A 61 -16.02 17.19 -8.96
C LEU A 61 -16.57 17.36 -10.37
N THR A 62 -16.88 16.26 -11.06
CA THR A 62 -17.51 16.27 -12.39
C THR A 62 -18.88 16.94 -12.35
N ILE A 63 -19.69 16.65 -11.32
CA ILE A 63 -21.03 17.23 -11.15
C ILE A 63 -20.96 18.72 -10.79
N GLN A 64 -19.95 19.14 -10.02
CA GLN A 64 -19.80 20.53 -9.57
C GLN A 64 -19.33 21.49 -10.69
N GLY A 65 -19.07 21.01 -11.90
CA GLY A 65 -18.66 21.85 -13.04
C GLY A 65 -17.25 22.46 -12.90
N ASN A 66 -16.49 22.06 -11.87
CA ASN A 66 -15.07 22.37 -11.74
C ASN A 66 -14.28 21.48 -12.71
N THR A 67 -14.38 21.79 -14.01
CA THR A 67 -13.62 21.14 -15.09
C THR A 67 -12.14 21.50 -15.07
N SER A 68 -11.74 22.46 -14.23
CA SER A 68 -10.33 22.68 -13.88
C SER A 68 -9.91 21.71 -12.79
N TYR A 69 -9.93 20.41 -13.10
CA TYR A 69 -9.15 19.44 -12.35
C TYR A 69 -7.68 19.76 -12.62
N ASN A 70 -7.14 20.67 -11.82
CA ASN A 70 -5.78 21.18 -11.94
C ASN A 70 -4.80 20.12 -11.43
N GLY A 71 -4.67 19.00 -12.17
CA GLY A 71 -3.53 18.10 -12.18
C GLY A 71 -3.07 17.43 -10.87
N TYR A 72 -3.77 17.61 -9.74
CA TYR A 72 -3.42 17.01 -8.46
C TYR A 72 -4.02 15.61 -8.32
N GLY A 73 -3.83 14.78 -9.35
CA GLY A 73 -4.04 13.35 -9.26
C GLY A 73 -2.97 12.71 -8.38
N ILE A 74 -3.34 11.66 -7.65
CA ILE A 74 -2.34 10.87 -6.92
C ILE A 74 -1.42 10.24 -7.96
N SER A 75 -0.14 10.61 -7.93
CA SER A 75 0.86 9.98 -8.79
C SER A 75 0.84 8.46 -8.55
N PRO A 76 0.81 7.61 -9.60
CA PRO A 76 0.80 6.16 -9.44
C PRO A 76 1.91 5.64 -8.55
N ILE A 77 3.10 6.27 -8.60
CA ILE A 77 4.24 5.93 -7.76
C ILE A 77 3.95 6.23 -6.29
N MET A 78 3.34 7.39 -5.98
CA MET A 78 2.96 7.74 -4.61
C MET A 78 1.92 6.77 -4.06
N PHE A 79 0.88 6.47 -4.83
CA PHE A 79 -0.13 5.49 -4.47
C PHE A 79 0.50 4.13 -4.13
N LEU A 80 1.38 3.64 -5.00
CA LEU A 80 2.08 2.38 -4.80
C LEU A 80 2.93 2.38 -3.52
N THR A 81 3.68 3.46 -3.26
CA THR A 81 4.51 3.56 -2.05
C THR A 81 3.68 3.53 -0.77
N VAL A 82 2.54 4.23 -0.74
CA VAL A 82 1.66 4.25 0.43
C VAL A 82 1.10 2.85 0.70
N ILE A 83 0.61 2.16 -0.33
CA ILE A 83 0.09 0.79 -0.19
C ILE A 83 1.16 -0.16 0.32
N LEU A 84 2.38 -0.04 -0.21
CA LEU A 84 3.49 -0.89 0.14
C LEU A 84 3.95 -0.68 1.60
N ILE A 85 3.97 0.57 2.07
CA ILE A 85 4.26 0.91 3.47
C ILE A 85 3.17 0.34 4.39
N ILE A 86 1.90 0.53 4.05
CA ILE A 86 0.78 -0.01 4.83
C ILE A 86 0.91 -1.54 4.92
N TYR A 87 1.18 -2.21 3.81
CA TYR A 87 1.41 -3.64 3.78
C TYR A 87 2.55 -4.09 4.68
N LEU A 88 3.71 -3.43 4.59
CA LEU A 88 4.88 -3.75 5.40
C LEU A 88 4.58 -3.57 6.89
N VAL A 89 3.93 -2.48 7.28
CA VAL A 89 3.55 -2.22 8.68
C VAL A 89 2.58 -3.31 9.17
N THR A 90 1.53 -3.61 8.41
CA THR A 90 0.56 -4.65 8.76
C THR A 90 1.22 -6.02 8.86
N LEU A 91 2.15 -6.35 7.95
CA LEU A 91 2.92 -7.59 7.96
C LEU A 91 3.76 -7.71 9.23
N LEU A 92 4.46 -6.64 9.63
CA LEU A 92 5.25 -6.62 10.86
C LEU A 92 4.39 -6.76 12.12
N ILE A 93 3.21 -6.11 12.15
CA ILE A 93 2.26 -6.24 13.27
C ILE A 93 1.74 -7.67 13.38
N TYR A 94 1.30 -8.28 12.28
CA TYR A 94 0.81 -9.65 12.30
C TYR A 94 1.91 -10.67 12.55
N ARG A 95 3.14 -10.40 12.09
CA ARG A 95 4.31 -11.19 12.47
C ARG A 95 4.54 -11.15 13.98
N LYS A 96 4.51 -9.98 14.62
CA LYS A 96 4.66 -9.86 16.07
C LYS A 96 3.52 -10.54 16.83
N LYS A 97 2.30 -10.48 16.29
CA LYS A 97 1.09 -11.00 16.95
C LYS A 97 0.92 -12.52 16.83
N TYR A 98 1.30 -13.10 15.69
CA TYR A 98 1.03 -14.51 15.36
C TYR A 98 2.31 -15.34 15.13
N GLY A 99 3.49 -14.71 15.27
CA GLY A 99 4.78 -15.33 14.99
C GLY A 99 5.48 -15.98 16.18
N ASP A 100 4.95 -15.83 17.40
CA ASP A 100 5.29 -16.69 18.56
C ASP A 100 4.53 -18.03 18.47
#